data_AF-C9Y6E0-F1
#
_entry.id   AF-C9Y6E0-F1
#
_cell.length_a   1.000
_cell.length_b   1.000
_cell.length_c   1.000
_cell.angle_alpha   90.00
_cell.angle_beta   90.00
_cell.angle_gamma   90.00
#
_symmetry.space_group_name_H-M   'P 1'
#
loop_
_entity.id
_entity.type
_entity.pdbx_description
1 polymer ?
#
loop_
_entity_poly.entity_id
_entity_poly.type
_entity_poly.pdbx_seq_one_letter_code
_entity_poly.pdbx_strand_id
1 'polypeptide(L)'
;ERPLLPADALGRAKVRALAQSIACEIHPLNNLRVLKYLKGPMQLDDASKDQWYHHWTRSGLEAFEQQVSTLDTWQQKRGLPAPHTFCFGESPTLADCCLVPLIFNAKRFAVSLDGLPRTMAAFDACMALEAFQSASPDACPDGTS
;
A
#
# COMPACT_ATOMS: atom_id res chain seq x y z
N GLU A 1 -23.17 2.58 6.10
CA GLU A 1 -21.72 2.30 5.95
C GLU A 1 -21.36 2.24 4.48
N ARG A 2 -20.14 2.66 4.08
CA ARG A 2 -19.63 2.49 2.70
C ARG A 2 -18.87 1.15 2.62
N PRO A 3 -19.23 0.22 1.72
CA PRO A 3 -18.54 -1.07 1.61
C PRO A 3 -17.14 -0.89 1.03
N LEU A 4 -16.13 -1.54 1.64
CA LEU A 4 -14.73 -1.54 1.19
C LEU A 4 -14.41 -2.64 0.17
N LEU A 5 -15.44 -3.34 -0.31
CA LEU A 5 -15.35 -4.39 -1.30
C LEU A 5 -16.44 -4.17 -2.36
N PRO A 6 -16.15 -4.43 -3.66
CA PRO A 6 -17.17 -4.35 -4.70
C PRO A 6 -18.22 -5.45 -4.52
N ALA A 7 -19.37 -5.28 -5.17
CA ALA A 7 -20.49 -6.20 -5.04
C ALA A 7 -20.23 -7.56 -5.71
N ASP A 8 -19.51 -7.57 -6.84
CA ASP A 8 -19.32 -8.78 -7.62
C ASP A 8 -18.15 -9.65 -7.12
N ALA A 9 -18.28 -10.97 -7.25
CA ALA A 9 -17.31 -11.92 -6.73
C ALA A 9 -15.91 -11.76 -7.34
N LEU A 10 -15.81 -11.41 -8.62
CA LEU A 10 -14.53 -11.22 -9.30
C LEU A 10 -13.83 -9.96 -8.80
N GLY A 11 -14.55 -8.83 -8.72
CA GLY A 11 -14.03 -7.60 -8.12
C GLY A 11 -13.52 -7.83 -6.70
N ARG A 12 -14.28 -8.58 -5.88
CA ARG A 12 -13.86 -8.90 -4.50
C ARG A 12 -12.55 -9.69 -4.45
N ALA A 13 -12.37 -10.63 -5.39
CA ALA A 13 -11.13 -11.39 -5.49
C ALA A 13 -9.96 -10.48 -5.89
N LYS A 14 -10.17 -9.54 -6.83
CA LYS A 14 -9.13 -8.59 -7.27
C LYS A 14 -8.70 -7.64 -6.16
N VAL A 15 -9.65 -7.04 -5.44
CA VAL A 15 -9.35 -6.15 -4.31
C VAL A 15 -8.59 -6.89 -3.20
N ARG A 16 -9.00 -8.13 -2.89
CA ARG A 16 -8.29 -8.95 -1.88
C ARG A 16 -6.88 -9.31 -2.32
N ALA A 17 -6.67 -9.65 -3.58
CA ALA A 17 -5.34 -9.96 -4.10
C ALA A 17 -4.39 -8.75 -3.95
N LEU A 18 -4.86 -7.55 -4.30
CA LEU A 18 -4.09 -6.31 -4.07
C LEU A 18 -3.80 -6.09 -2.58
N ALA A 19 -4.82 -6.16 -1.72
CA ALA A 19 -4.62 -5.98 -0.28
C ALA A 19 -3.63 -7.00 0.32
N GLN A 20 -3.71 -8.27 -0.11
CA GLN A 20 -2.82 -9.34 0.34
C GLN A 20 -1.40 -9.18 -0.18
N SER A 21 -1.18 -8.65 -1.38
CA SER A 21 0.18 -8.37 -1.86
C SER A 21 0.93 -7.44 -0.90
N ILE A 22 0.24 -6.45 -0.32
CA ILE A 22 0.83 -5.58 0.71
C ILE A 22 0.90 -6.29 2.06
N ALA A 23 -0.24 -6.84 2.52
CA ALA A 23 -0.39 -7.35 3.87
C ALA A 23 0.41 -8.62 4.15
N CYS A 24 0.72 -9.41 3.12
CA CYS A 24 1.44 -10.68 3.23
C CYS A 24 2.87 -10.60 2.70
N GLU A 25 3.10 -9.90 1.58
CA GLU A 25 4.41 -9.96 0.91
C GLU A 25 5.34 -8.79 1.26
N ILE A 26 4.80 -7.67 1.79
CA ILE A 26 5.61 -6.48 2.10
C ILE A 26 5.65 -6.23 3.60
N HIS A 27 4.47 -5.99 4.20
CA HIS A 27 4.38 -5.54 5.59
C HIS A 27 4.99 -6.52 6.61
N PRO A 28 4.82 -7.85 6.51
CA PRO A 28 5.36 -8.79 7.50
C PRO A 28 6.89 -8.81 7.55
N LEU A 29 7.56 -8.64 6.41
CA LEU A 29 9.04 -8.61 6.31
C LEU A 29 9.64 -7.35 6.93
N ASN A 30 8.87 -6.27 6.97
CA ASN A 30 9.29 -4.95 7.44
C ASN A 30 8.69 -4.58 8.81
N ASN A 31 8.03 -5.54 9.47
CA ASN A 31 7.47 -5.34 10.80
C ASN A 31 8.58 -5.09 11.84
N LEU A 32 8.31 -4.24 12.83
CA LEU A 32 9.27 -3.91 13.90
C LEU A 32 9.85 -5.15 14.59
N ARG A 33 9.09 -6.23 14.76
CA ARG A 33 9.62 -7.47 15.37
C ARG A 33 10.72 -8.11 14.53
N VAL A 34 10.59 -8.05 13.20
CA VAL A 34 11.58 -8.58 12.26
C VAL A 34 12.79 -7.67 12.23
N LEU A 35 12.59 -6.34 12.13
CA LEU A 35 13.69 -5.38 12.15
C LEU A 35 14.50 -5.43 13.46
N LYS A 36 13.83 -5.61 14.61
CA LYS A 36 14.49 -5.83 15.91
C LYS A 36 15.28 -7.14 15.93
N TYR A 37 14.78 -8.19 15.29
CA TYR A 37 15.52 -9.45 15.17
C TYR A 37 16.80 -9.30 14.33
N LEU A 38 16.73 -8.53 13.23
CA LEU A 38 17.89 -8.23 12.39
C LEU A 38 18.97 -7.43 13.14
N LYS A 39 18.58 -6.40 13.90
CA LYS A 39 19.51 -5.57 14.68
C LYS A 39 20.06 -6.28 15.92
N GLY A 40 19.22 -7.05 16.63
CA GLY A 40 19.58 -7.68 17.90
C GLY A 40 20.26 -9.04 17.68
N PRO A 41 19.50 -10.15 17.63
CA PRO A 41 20.03 -11.50 17.41
C PRO A 41 20.99 -11.64 16.21
N MET A 42 20.70 -11.02 15.06
CA MET A 42 21.55 -11.13 13.87
C MET A 42 22.66 -10.08 13.81
N GLN A 43 22.66 -9.10 14.72
CA GLN A 43 23.69 -8.07 14.86
C GLN A 43 24.01 -7.31 13.56
N LEU A 44 23.02 -7.16 12.67
CA LEU A 44 23.19 -6.35 11.46
C LEU A 44 23.30 -4.87 11.82
N ASP A 45 24.08 -4.11 11.04
CA ASP A 45 24.15 -2.67 11.17
C ASP A 45 22.90 -1.97 10.60
N ASP A 46 22.80 -0.66 10.84
CA ASP A 46 21.64 0.11 10.35
C ASP A 46 21.57 0.14 8.83
N ALA A 47 22.72 0.23 8.14
CA ALA A 47 22.80 0.24 6.69
C ALA A 47 22.24 -1.06 6.08
N SER A 48 22.57 -2.22 6.66
CA SER A 48 22.07 -3.52 6.20
C SER A 48 20.58 -3.70 6.48
N LYS A 49 20.11 -3.24 7.65
CA LYS A 49 18.68 -3.24 8.00
C LYS A 49 17.88 -2.29 7.09
N ASP A 50 18.43 -1.13 6.74
CA ASP A 50 17.81 -0.20 5.79
C ASP A 50 17.80 -0.80 4.38
N GLN A 51 18.90 -1.43 3.93
CA GLN A 51 18.92 -2.15 2.66
C GLN A 51 17.84 -3.24 2.57
N TRP A 52 17.65 -4.02 3.64
CA TRP A 52 16.55 -4.99 3.76
C TRP A 52 15.19 -4.32 3.57
N TYR A 53 14.94 -3.25 4.32
CA TYR A 53 13.67 -2.52 4.28
C TYR A 53 13.37 -1.98 2.89
N HIS A 54 14.37 -1.32 2.29
CA HIS A 54 14.28 -0.74 0.95
C HIS A 54 14.03 -1.82 -0.09
N HIS A 55 14.74 -2.95 -0.03
CA HIS A 55 14.59 -4.03 -0.99
C HIS A 55 13.15 -4.57 -1.03
N TRP A 56 12.60 -4.98 0.11
CA TRP A 56 11.27 -5.58 0.18
C TRP A 56 10.15 -4.57 -0.08
N THR A 57 10.30 -3.34 0.41
CA THR A 57 9.31 -2.28 0.13
C THR A 57 9.32 -1.91 -1.34
N ARG A 58 10.50 -1.69 -1.93
CA ARG A 58 10.62 -1.22 -3.30
C ARG A 58 10.15 -2.26 -4.31
N SER A 59 10.68 -3.48 -4.23
CA SER A 59 10.27 -4.57 -5.13
C SER A 59 8.78 -4.90 -5.00
N GLY A 60 8.24 -4.88 -3.78
CA GLY A 60 6.82 -5.07 -3.53
C GLY A 60 5.95 -3.98 -4.14
N LEU A 61 6.36 -2.71 -4.02
CA LEU A 61 5.65 -1.58 -4.64
C LEU A 61 5.72 -1.61 -6.17
N GLU A 62 6.83 -2.03 -6.77
CA GLU A 62 6.95 -2.21 -8.22
C GLU A 62 6.01 -3.31 -8.73
N ALA A 63 5.93 -4.43 -8.00
CA ALA A 63 4.96 -5.47 -8.31
C ALA A 63 3.51 -4.99 -8.13
N PHE A 64 3.24 -4.21 -7.08
CA PHE A 64 1.93 -3.62 -6.83
C PHE A 64 1.50 -2.66 -7.95
N GLU A 65 2.39 -1.79 -8.40
CA GLU A 65 2.17 -0.86 -9.52
C GLU A 65 1.74 -1.60 -10.79
N GLN A 66 2.44 -2.71 -11.11
CA GLN A 66 2.10 -3.55 -12.26
C GLN A 66 0.74 -4.22 -12.09
N GLN A 67 0.42 -4.70 -10.88
CA GLN A 67 -0.88 -5.32 -10.58
C GLN A 67 -2.03 -4.32 -10.73
N VAL A 68 -1.89 -3.11 -10.20
CA VAL A 68 -2.89 -2.04 -10.32
C VAL A 68 -3.07 -1.64 -11.78
N SER A 69 -1.98 -1.42 -12.52
CA SER A 69 -2.05 -1.06 -13.95
C SER A 69 -2.70 -2.17 -14.80
N THR A 70 -2.39 -3.43 -14.52
CA THR A 70 -3.04 -4.58 -15.16
C THR A 70 -4.53 -4.64 -14.82
N LEU A 71 -4.86 -4.31 -13.57
CA LEU A 71 -6.24 -4.30 -13.10
C LEU A 71 -7.05 -3.17 -13.74
N ASP A 72 -6.47 -2.01 -13.98
CA ASP A 72 -7.11 -0.94 -14.74
C ASP A 72 -7.53 -1.40 -16.13
N THR A 73 -6.62 -2.07 -16.85
CA THR A 73 -6.94 -2.66 -18.16
C THR A 73 -8.06 -3.70 -18.06
N TRP A 74 -8.07 -4.50 -16.99
CA TRP A 74 -9.11 -5.50 -16.74
C TRP A 74 -10.48 -4.85 -16.45
N GLN A 75 -10.50 -3.78 -15.66
CA GLN A 75 -11.70 -3.02 -15.31
C GLN A 75 -12.30 -2.36 -16.56
N GLN A 76 -11.47 -1.72 -17.38
CA GLN A 76 -11.89 -1.13 -18.64
C GLN A 76 -12.53 -2.17 -19.59
N LYS A 77 -11.93 -3.35 -19.73
CA LYS A 77 -12.49 -4.46 -20.54
C LYS A 77 -13.83 -4.98 -20.02
N ARG A 78 -14.13 -4.76 -18.74
CA ARG A 78 -15.39 -5.12 -18.08
C ARG A 78 -16.43 -4.00 -18.14
N GLY A 79 -16.09 -2.86 -18.77
CA GLY A 79 -16.98 -1.71 -18.87
C GLY A 79 -17.15 -0.94 -17.55
N LEU A 80 -16.20 -1.08 -16.61
CA LEU A 80 -16.23 -0.24 -15.41
C LEU A 80 -15.87 1.21 -15.79
N PRO A 81 -16.50 2.21 -15.14
CA PRO A 81 -16.23 3.62 -15.39
C PRO A 81 -14.75 3.98 -15.19
N ALA A 82 -14.23 4.80 -16.10
CA ALA A 82 -12.92 5.42 -16.00
C ALA A 82 -13.08 6.94 -15.78
N PRO A 83 -12.13 7.60 -15.09
CA PRO A 83 -10.85 7.08 -14.62
C PRO A 83 -10.95 6.23 -13.35
N HIS A 84 -10.17 5.15 -13.29
CA HIS A 84 -10.02 4.35 -12.06
C HIS A 84 -9.17 5.14 -11.06
N THR A 85 -9.84 5.76 -10.10
CA THR A 85 -9.26 6.79 -9.22
C THR A 85 -8.50 6.18 -8.05
N PHE A 86 -9.02 5.07 -7.50
CA PHE A 86 -8.44 4.35 -6.36
C PHE A 86 -7.71 3.08 -6.84
N CYS A 87 -7.24 2.22 -5.95
CA CYS A 87 -6.70 0.91 -6.33
C CYS A 87 -7.69 0.06 -7.15
N PHE A 88 -8.99 0.28 -6.96
CA PHE A 88 -10.07 -0.33 -7.74
C PHE A 88 -11.28 0.61 -7.81
N GLY A 89 -11.78 0.87 -9.02
CA GLY A 89 -12.96 1.69 -9.26
C GLY A 89 -12.83 3.15 -8.80
N GLU A 90 -13.97 3.74 -8.42
CA GLU A 90 -14.13 5.17 -8.11
C GLU A 90 -14.37 5.43 -6.61
N SER A 91 -14.16 4.44 -5.74
CA SER A 91 -14.27 4.60 -4.29
C SER A 91 -13.21 3.79 -3.56
N PRO A 92 -12.74 4.24 -2.37
CA PRO A 92 -11.74 3.50 -1.61
C PRO A 92 -12.19 2.08 -1.29
N THR A 93 -11.25 1.16 -1.36
CA THR A 93 -11.43 -0.25 -1.09
C THR A 93 -10.46 -0.72 -0.01
N LEU A 94 -10.57 -2.00 0.37
CA LEU A 94 -9.62 -2.63 1.30
C LEU A 94 -8.16 -2.52 0.81
N ALA A 95 -7.92 -2.50 -0.51
CA ALA A 95 -6.57 -2.34 -1.05
C ALA A 95 -5.98 -0.96 -0.69
N ASP A 96 -6.79 0.09 -0.78
CA ASP A 96 -6.40 1.46 -0.44
C ASP A 96 -6.10 1.60 1.06
N CYS A 97 -6.88 0.92 1.91
CA CYS A 97 -6.63 0.85 3.35
C CYS A 97 -5.27 0.21 3.69
N CYS A 98 -4.76 -0.71 2.86
CA CYS A 98 -3.43 -1.28 3.01
C CYS A 98 -2.34 -0.41 2.38
N LEU A 99 -2.65 0.25 1.25
CA LEU A 99 -1.72 1.09 0.51
C LEU A 99 -1.29 2.32 1.29
N VAL A 100 -2.24 3.05 1.87
CA VAL A 100 -1.96 4.35 2.52
C VAL A 100 -0.92 4.22 3.64
N PRO A 101 -1.06 3.30 4.63
CA PRO A 101 -0.04 3.10 5.65
C PRO A 101 1.31 2.62 5.09
N LEU A 102 1.31 1.81 4.02
CA LEU A 102 2.54 1.36 3.36
C LEU A 102 3.32 2.54 2.77
N ILE A 103 2.65 3.47 2.08
CA ILE A 103 3.30 4.65 1.50
C ILE A 103 3.81 5.60 2.58
N PHE A 104 3.09 5.79 3.68
CA PHE A 104 3.60 6.55 4.82
C PHE A 104 4.89 5.96 5.38
N ASN A 105 4.92 4.64 5.57
CA ASN A 105 6.11 3.95 6.04
C ASN A 105 7.26 4.05 5.02
N ALA A 106 6.99 3.86 3.73
CA ALA A 106 7.98 4.02 2.67
C ALA A 106 8.62 5.42 2.70
N LYS A 107 7.81 6.48 2.88
CA LYS A 107 8.30 7.86 3.06
C LYS A 107 9.13 8.01 4.33
N ARG A 108 8.66 7.48 5.48
CA ARG A 108 9.39 7.52 6.76
C ARG A 108 10.77 6.86 6.68
N PHE A 109 10.89 5.78 5.91
CA PHE A 109 12.14 5.05 5.70
C PHE A 109 12.88 5.46 4.41
N ALA A 110 12.52 6.59 3.78
CA ALA A 110 13.19 7.11 2.58
C ALA A 110 13.32 6.13 1.40
N VAL A 111 12.34 5.24 1.22
CA VAL A 111 12.24 4.37 0.04
C VAL A 111 11.80 5.19 -1.16
N SER A 112 12.49 5.08 -2.30
CA SER A 112 12.09 5.78 -3.53
C SER A 112 10.71 5.30 -4.02
N LEU A 113 9.86 6.27 -4.34
CA LEU A 113 8.53 6.07 -4.91
C LEU A 113 8.48 6.39 -6.41
N ASP A 114 9.65 6.61 -7.03
CA ASP A 114 9.76 6.94 -8.44
C ASP A 114 9.27 5.79 -9.32
N GLY A 115 8.67 6.12 -10.47
CA GLY A 115 8.15 5.10 -11.39
C GLY A 115 6.93 4.32 -10.89
N LEU A 116 6.22 4.83 -9.87
CA LEU A 116 4.97 4.24 -9.34
C LEU A 116 3.75 5.16 -9.55
N PRO A 117 3.50 5.67 -10.77
CA PRO A 117 2.49 6.71 -11.00
C PRO A 117 1.07 6.28 -10.61
N ARG A 118 0.66 5.03 -10.85
CA ARG A 118 -0.70 4.60 -10.50
C ARG A 118 -0.88 4.41 -9.02
N THR A 119 0.10 3.81 -8.36
CA THR A 119 0.15 3.65 -6.91
C THR A 119 0.06 5.01 -6.23
N MET A 120 0.86 5.98 -6.68
CA MET A 120 0.84 7.33 -6.12
C MET A 120 -0.46 8.07 -6.41
N ALA A 121 -1.05 7.93 -7.60
CA ALA A 121 -2.36 8.51 -7.89
C ALA A 121 -3.46 7.98 -6.95
N ALA A 122 -3.48 6.68 -6.66
CA ALA A 122 -4.42 6.10 -5.70
C ALA A 122 -4.17 6.62 -4.27
N PHE A 123 -2.91 6.72 -3.86
CA PHE A 123 -2.54 7.30 -2.58
C PHE A 123 -3.01 8.75 -2.46
N ASP A 124 -2.73 9.59 -3.45
CA ASP A 124 -3.10 11.01 -3.45
C ASP A 124 -4.63 11.18 -3.44
N ALA A 125 -5.37 10.34 -4.19
CA ALA A 125 -6.83 10.31 -4.14
C ALA A 125 -7.36 9.94 -2.75
N CYS A 126 -6.72 9.01 -2.04
CA CYS A 126 -7.09 8.68 -0.66
C CYS A 126 -6.82 9.86 0.27
N MET A 127 -5.67 10.51 0.14
CA MET A 127 -5.28 11.64 0.99
C MET A 127 -6.14 12.89 0.78
N ALA A 128 -6.90 12.98 -0.31
CA ALA A 128 -7.91 14.02 -0.52
C ALA A 128 -9.19 13.82 0.32
N LEU A 129 -9.37 12.65 0.96
CA LEU A 129 -10.55 12.33 1.75
C LEU A 129 -10.31 12.58 3.25
N GLU A 130 -11.23 13.28 3.91
CA GLU A 130 -11.18 13.55 5.37
C GLU A 130 -11.03 12.27 6.21
N ALA A 131 -11.64 11.17 5.77
CA ALA A 131 -11.56 9.87 6.46
C ALA A 131 -10.12 9.32 6.55
N PHE A 132 -9.27 9.58 5.55
CA PHE A 132 -7.86 9.17 5.58
C PHE A 132 -6.98 10.19 6.31
N GLN A 133 -7.29 11.49 6.17
CA GLN A 133 -6.56 12.55 6.86
C GLN A 133 -6.68 12.41 8.40
N SER A 134 -7.90 12.14 8.89
CA SER A 134 -8.17 11.91 10.31
C SER A 134 -7.55 10.62 10.87
N ALA A 135 -7.23 9.65 10.01
CA ALA A 135 -6.57 8.40 10.38
C ALA A 135 -5.04 8.45 10.20
N SER A 136 -4.47 9.60 9.83
CA SER A 136 -3.02 9.73 9.67
C SER A 136 -2.27 9.58 11.00
N PRO A 137 -1.02 9.09 10.99
CA PRO A 137 -0.23 8.95 12.23
C PRO A 137 -0.10 10.26 13.03
N ASP A 138 -0.04 11.40 12.35
CA ASP A 138 0.06 12.73 12.97
C ASP A 138 -1.23 13.17 13.68
N ALA A 139 -2.38 12.60 13.31
CA ALA A 139 -3.67 12.85 13.94
C ALA A 139 -3.94 11.91 15.13
N CYS A 140 -3.11 10.87 15.32
CA CYS A 140 -3.24 9.94 16.42
C CYS A 140 -2.49 10.48 17.66
N PRO A 141 -3.13 10.56 18.85
CA PRO A 141 -2.52 11.08 20.08
C PRO A 141 -1.20 10.37 20.49
N ASP A 142 -0.98 9.15 20.01
CA ASP A 142 0.20 8.32 20.31
C ASP A 142 1.32 8.44 19.25
N GLY A 143 1.19 9.34 18.26
CA GLY A 143 2.06 9.46 17.07
C GLY A 143 3.52 9.86 17.31
N THR A 144 3.90 10.18 18.56
CA THR A 144 5.29 10.45 18.95
C THR A 144 5.85 9.29 19.79
N SER A 145 6.32 8.23 19.11
CA SER A 145 7.30 7.30 19.69
C SER A 145 8.22 6.68 18.63
#